data_AF-A0A920CIS5-F1
#
_entry.id   AF-A0A920CIS5-F1
#
_cell.length_a   1.000
_cell.length_b   1.000
_cell.length_c   1.000
_cell.angle_alpha   90.00
_cell.angle_beta   90.00
_cell.angle_gamma   90.00
#
_symmetry.space_group_name_H-M   'P 1'
#
loop_
_entity.id
_entity.type
_entity.pdbx_description
1 polymer ?
#
loop_
_entity_poly.entity_id
_entity_poly.type
_entity_poly.pdbx_seq_one_letter_code
_entity_poly.pdbx_strand_id
1 'polypeptide(L)'
;MENQKSDNSKEGNTAKAASTKEDLGFLFNVEILVRSETNAKALQFLLQALNQSGHIIDYKVNSGIELGTIIESLLSTKKQSIISRSYKRLNVAKDEEQAKASSKTSSGKSSDPVKTELSQDSSKQTSFDEFAKNEEFTLWIQKFIIENRLVRLLVHRKGERMSIPCRILNYMSDTSTINVYHVDEKRVYNFRLNEIIDFIDIK
;
A
#
# COMPACT_ATOMS: atom_id res chain seq x y z
N MET A 1 21.51 46.12 43.58
CA MET A 1 22.66 46.94 43.11
C MET A 1 23.77 45.96 42.76
N GLU A 2 23.77 45.29 41.61
CA GLU A 2 23.76 45.77 40.22
C GLU A 2 25.10 46.36 39.78
N ASN A 3 25.89 45.54 39.06
CA ASN A 3 26.56 45.79 37.75
C ASN A 3 27.73 44.78 37.58
N GLN A 4 27.80 43.87 36.58
CA GLN A 4 27.97 44.06 35.10
C GLN A 4 29.18 44.97 34.80
N LYS A 5 30.16 44.74 33.90
CA LYS A 5 30.43 43.92 32.69
C LYS A 5 31.91 44.27 32.33
N SER A 6 32.77 43.51 31.65
CA SER A 6 32.85 43.40 30.18
C SER A 6 34.19 42.76 29.74
N ASP A 7 34.11 41.93 28.69
CA ASP A 7 35.01 41.78 27.52
C ASP A 7 36.48 41.33 27.66
N ASN A 8 36.83 40.13 27.16
CA ASN A 8 37.31 39.80 25.78
C ASN A 8 38.77 40.26 25.54
N SER A 9 39.68 39.52 24.90
CA SER A 9 39.56 38.43 23.92
C SER A 9 40.96 37.93 23.52
N LYS A 10 41.05 36.64 23.14
CA LYS A 10 41.85 36.03 22.04
C LYS A 10 43.39 36.08 22.14
N GLU A 11 44.19 35.15 21.62
CA GLU A 11 44.02 34.04 20.68
C GLU A 11 45.29 33.16 20.79
N GLY A 12 45.20 31.85 20.57
CA GLY A 12 46.34 30.94 20.64
C GLY A 12 45.99 29.56 20.10
N ASN A 13 45.73 29.52 18.80
CA ASN A 13 45.38 28.36 17.98
C ASN A 13 46.50 27.30 17.94
N THR A 14 46.23 26.09 18.39
CA THR A 14 46.93 24.88 17.90
C THR A 14 45.91 23.86 17.46
N ALA A 15 45.76 23.77 16.14
CA ALA A 15 44.90 22.83 15.43
C ALA A 15 45.28 21.37 15.76
N LYS A 16 44.43 20.71 16.54
CA LYS A 16 44.38 19.25 16.61
C LYS A 16 43.55 18.77 15.44
N ALA A 17 44.20 18.27 14.40
CA ALA A 17 43.57 17.57 13.30
C ALA A 17 42.87 16.30 13.82
N ALA A 18 41.61 16.45 14.22
CA ALA A 18 40.72 15.33 14.50
C ALA A 18 40.21 14.83 13.16
N SER A 19 40.63 13.62 12.78
CA SER A 19 39.96 12.81 11.77
C SER A 19 38.51 12.60 12.22
N THR A 20 37.60 13.48 11.80
CA THR A 20 36.16 13.29 11.86
C THR A 20 35.80 12.10 10.97
N LYS A 21 35.85 10.90 11.56
CA LYS A 21 35.13 9.77 10.99
C LYS A 21 33.66 10.15 11.11
N GLU A 22 33.06 10.49 9.99
CA GLU A 22 31.61 10.69 9.92
C GLU A 22 30.96 9.37 10.36
N ASP A 23 30.07 9.43 11.36
CA ASP A 23 29.31 8.27 11.78
C ASP A 23 28.34 7.91 10.65
N LEU A 24 28.72 6.90 9.88
CA LEU A 24 27.90 6.39 8.78
C LEU A 24 26.69 5.65 9.36
N GLY A 25 25.50 6.04 8.94
CA GLY A 25 24.26 5.30 9.22
C GLY A 25 24.16 4.07 8.32
N PHE A 26 23.78 2.93 8.90
CA PHE A 26 23.53 1.69 8.17
C PHE A 26 22.09 1.25 8.40
N LEU A 27 21.39 0.86 7.33
CA LEU A 27 20.03 0.33 7.38
C LEU A 27 20.06 -1.19 7.29
N PHE A 28 19.34 -1.86 8.20
CA PHE A 28 19.19 -3.30 8.21
C PHE A 28 17.71 -3.68 8.14
N ASN A 29 17.40 -4.68 7.32
CA ASN A 29 16.12 -5.39 7.40
C ASN A 29 16.36 -6.68 8.18
N VAL A 30 15.65 -6.86 9.29
CA VAL A 30 15.88 -7.96 10.22
C VAL A 30 14.56 -8.64 10.60
N GLU A 31 14.61 -9.95 10.73
CA GLU A 31 13.55 -10.75 11.32
C GLU A 31 13.99 -11.20 12.70
N ILE A 32 13.20 -10.87 13.74
CA ILE A 32 13.55 -11.14 15.13
C ILE A 32 12.43 -11.94 15.78
N LEU A 33 12.75 -13.14 16.26
CA LEU A 33 11.83 -13.99 17.01
C LEU A 33 12.07 -13.85 18.51
N VAL A 34 11.04 -13.48 19.26
CA VAL A 34 11.11 -13.29 20.72
C VAL A 34 10.16 -14.27 21.41
N ARG A 35 10.67 -15.03 22.40
CA ARG A 35 9.87 -15.96 23.19
C ARG A 35 9.34 -15.28 24.45
N SER A 36 8.02 -15.30 24.65
CA SER A 36 7.37 -14.83 25.87
C SER A 36 6.03 -15.54 26.08
N GLU A 37 5.38 -15.26 27.21
CA GLU A 37 4.05 -15.79 27.56
C GLU A 37 2.93 -15.18 26.69
N THR A 38 3.06 -13.90 26.35
CA THR A 38 2.09 -13.17 25.51
C THR A 38 2.82 -12.32 24.49
N ASN A 39 2.16 -12.01 23.37
CA ASN A 39 2.70 -11.11 22.34
C ASN A 39 3.10 -9.75 22.95
N ALA A 40 2.22 -9.16 23.78
CA ALA A 40 2.50 -7.88 24.43
C ALA A 40 3.79 -7.90 25.29
N LYS A 41 4.05 -8.97 26.04
CA LYS A 41 5.29 -9.12 26.82
C LYS A 41 6.51 -9.32 25.92
N ALA A 42 6.37 -10.07 24.82
CA ALA A 42 7.45 -10.25 23.85
C ALA A 42 7.84 -8.93 23.18
N LEU A 43 6.85 -8.14 22.76
CA LEU A 43 7.07 -6.82 22.16
C LEU A 43 7.70 -5.85 23.16
N GLN A 44 7.21 -5.80 24.40
CA GLN A 44 7.82 -4.98 25.44
C GLN A 44 9.31 -5.32 25.62
N PHE A 45 9.63 -6.61 25.72
CA PHE A 45 11.01 -7.07 25.86
C PHE A 45 11.86 -6.67 24.65
N LEU A 46 11.34 -6.81 23.43
CA LEU A 46 12.02 -6.40 22.21
C LEU A 46 12.33 -4.90 22.21
N LEU A 47 11.33 -4.07 22.49
CA LEU A 47 11.51 -2.61 22.54
C LEU A 47 12.53 -2.22 23.61
N GLN A 48 12.50 -2.86 24.77
CA GLN A 48 13.50 -2.62 25.81
C GLN A 48 14.91 -2.99 25.35
N ALA A 49 15.09 -4.15 24.70
CA ALA A 49 16.38 -4.60 24.20
C ALA A 49 16.96 -3.67 23.11
N LEU A 50 16.11 -3.18 22.19
CA LEU A 50 16.54 -2.25 21.15
C LEU A 50 16.98 -0.91 21.76
N ASN A 51 16.21 -0.38 22.71
CA ASN A 51 16.49 0.90 23.38
C ASN A 51 17.68 0.84 24.36
N GLN A 52 18.09 -0.35 24.80
CA GLN A 52 19.28 -0.51 25.64
C GLN A 52 20.58 -0.23 24.88
N SER A 53 20.58 -0.38 23.55
CA SER A 53 21.76 -0.11 22.74
C SER A 53 21.81 1.35 22.31
N GLY A 54 22.88 2.06 22.65
CA GLY A 54 23.07 3.46 22.24
C GLY A 54 23.40 3.66 20.75
N HIS A 55 23.43 2.60 19.97
CA HIS A 55 23.76 2.61 18.54
C HIS A 55 22.51 2.54 17.64
N ILE A 56 21.35 2.19 18.20
CA ILE A 56 20.09 2.16 17.45
C ILE A 56 19.44 3.55 17.58
N ILE A 57 19.35 4.24 16.46
CA ILE A 57 18.80 5.61 16.40
C ILE A 57 17.28 5.58 16.27
N ASP A 58 16.74 4.66 15.46
CA ASP A 58 15.32 4.49 15.21
C ASP A 58 15.00 3.05 14.78
N TYR A 59 13.76 2.62 14.95
CA TYR A 59 13.26 1.33 14.48
C TYR A 59 11.77 1.41 14.13
N LYS A 60 11.37 0.64 13.11
CA LYS A 60 9.96 0.49 12.70
C LYS A 60 9.51 -0.95 12.94
N VAL A 61 8.45 -1.12 13.73
CA VAL A 61 7.80 -2.43 13.90
C VAL A 61 6.75 -2.60 12.80
N ASN A 62 7.01 -3.48 11.85
CA ASN A 62 6.10 -3.75 10.73
C ASN A 62 5.01 -4.78 11.09
N SER A 63 5.27 -5.68 12.05
CA SER A 63 4.40 -6.80 12.37
C SER A 63 4.40 -7.12 13.87
N GLY A 64 3.37 -7.83 14.35
CA GLY A 64 3.28 -8.30 15.73
C GLY A 64 2.59 -7.35 16.71
N ILE A 65 2.19 -6.15 16.28
CA ILE A 65 1.37 -5.21 17.07
C ILE A 65 -0.12 -5.57 16.97
N GLU A 66 -0.51 -6.71 17.52
CA GLU A 66 -1.90 -7.16 17.57
C GLU A 66 -2.64 -6.52 18.76
N LEU A 67 -3.11 -5.29 18.60
CA LEU A 67 -3.95 -4.62 19.60
C LEU A 67 -5.40 -4.54 19.11
N GLY A 68 -6.34 -4.93 19.98
CA GLY A 68 -7.75 -4.59 19.78
C GLY A 68 -8.54 -5.54 18.88
N THR A 69 -8.23 -6.84 18.85
CA THR A 69 -9.05 -7.86 18.16
C THR A 69 -10.54 -7.76 18.49
N ILE A 70 -10.88 -7.41 19.74
CA ILE A 70 -12.26 -7.14 20.17
C ILE A 70 -12.81 -5.88 19.50
N ILE A 71 -12.05 -4.79 19.44
CA ILE A 71 -12.45 -3.53 18.79
C ILE A 71 -12.63 -3.76 17.28
N GLU A 72 -11.69 -4.47 16.66
CA GLU A 72 -11.72 -4.82 15.25
C GLU A 72 -12.89 -5.74 14.89
N SER A 73 -13.17 -6.75 15.74
CA SER A 73 -14.36 -7.58 15.63
C SER A 73 -15.63 -6.75 15.75
N LEU A 74 -15.72 -5.85 16.75
CA LEU A 74 -16.89 -4.99 16.95
C LEU A 74 -17.10 -4.02 15.78
N LEU A 75 -16.04 -3.43 15.23
CA LEU A 75 -16.10 -2.57 14.05
C LEU A 75 -16.54 -3.35 12.81
N SER A 76 -16.04 -4.59 12.64
CA SER A 76 -16.41 -5.47 11.53
C SER A 76 -17.87 -5.91 11.61
N THR A 77 -18.33 -6.36 12.78
CA THR A 77 -19.75 -6.69 13.02
C THR A 77 -20.65 -5.48 12.78
N LYS A 78 -20.24 -4.28 13.20
CA LYS A 78 -20.99 -3.04 12.93
C LYS A 78 -21.09 -2.77 11.43
N LYS A 79 -20.00 -2.86 10.67
CA LYS A 79 -20.01 -2.73 9.20
C LYS A 79 -20.95 -3.73 8.54
N GLN A 80 -20.89 -5.01 8.94
CA GLN A 80 -21.79 -6.07 8.43
C GLN A 80 -23.27 -5.82 8.76
N SER A 81 -23.57 -5.30 9.95
CA SER A 81 -24.95 -4.97 10.37
C SER A 81 -25.55 -3.79 9.58
N ILE A 82 -24.72 -2.83 9.15
CA ILE A 82 -25.15 -1.71 8.32
C ILE A 82 -25.43 -2.20 6.90
N ILE A 83 -24.52 -3.00 6.34
CA ILE A 83 -24.63 -3.56 4.99
C ILE A 83 -25.89 -4.45 4.86
N SER A 84 -26.13 -5.34 5.83
CA SER A 84 -27.31 -6.19 5.84
C SER A 84 -28.62 -5.41 5.99
N ARG A 85 -28.66 -4.32 6.78
CA ARG A 85 -29.83 -3.44 6.84
C ARG A 85 -30.12 -2.73 5.53
N SER A 86 -29.10 -2.28 4.79
CA SER A 86 -29.30 -1.66 3.48
C SER A 86 -29.84 -2.64 2.44
N TYR A 87 -29.34 -3.88 2.40
CA TYR A 87 -29.85 -4.90 1.48
C TYR A 87 -31.28 -5.35 1.82
N LYS A 88 -31.65 -5.38 3.10
CA LYS A 88 -33.03 -5.68 3.51
C LYS A 88 -34.02 -4.58 3.08
N ARG A 89 -33.62 -3.30 3.04
CA ARG A 89 -34.51 -2.23 2.54
C ARG A 89 -34.68 -2.24 1.02
N LEU A 90 -33.66 -2.64 0.28
CA LEU A 90 -33.70 -2.71 -1.19
C LEU A 90 -34.59 -3.85 -1.71
N ASN A 91 -34.71 -4.94 -0.96
CA ASN A 91 -35.51 -6.10 -1.36
C ASN A 91 -36.99 -6.04 -0.94
N VAL A 92 -37.38 -5.12 -0.04
CA VAL A 92 -38.80 -4.93 0.35
C VAL A 92 -39.55 -4.03 -0.65
N ALA A 93 -38.83 -3.27 -1.48
CA ALA A 93 -39.43 -2.38 -2.47
C ALA A 93 -39.82 -3.05 -3.82
N LYS A 94 -39.84 -4.39 -3.90
CA LYS A 94 -40.16 -5.12 -5.15
C LYS A 94 -41.40 -6.02 -5.11
N ASP A 95 -42.10 -6.13 -3.97
CA ASP A 95 -43.24 -7.04 -3.82
C ASP A 95 -44.61 -6.36 -3.62
N GLU A 96 -44.75 -5.05 -3.92
CA GLU A 96 -46.03 -4.33 -3.81
C GLU A 96 -46.49 -3.64 -5.12
N GLU A 97 -46.27 -4.26 -6.29
CA GLU A 97 -46.86 -3.71 -7.52
C GLU A 97 -47.40 -4.81 -8.45
N GLN A 98 -48.40 -5.54 -7.95
CA GLN A 98 -49.28 -6.35 -8.80
C GLN A 98 -50.69 -6.49 -8.21
N ALA A 99 -51.46 -5.39 -8.23
CA ALA A 99 -52.92 -5.47 -8.29
C ALA A 99 -53.56 -4.16 -8.77
N LYS A 100 -54.30 -4.25 -9.90
CA LYS A 100 -55.42 -3.41 -10.37
C LYS A 100 -55.19 -2.35 -11.48
N ALA A 101 -55.43 -2.84 -12.71
CA ALA A 101 -56.54 -2.45 -13.62
C ALA A 101 -56.60 -1.04 -14.26
N SER A 102 -56.33 -1.03 -15.58
CA SER A 102 -57.10 -0.42 -16.70
C SER A 102 -57.68 0.99 -16.60
N SER A 103 -57.23 1.91 -17.46
CA SER A 103 -57.88 2.17 -18.77
C SER A 103 -57.34 3.43 -19.53
N LYS A 104 -57.09 3.23 -20.84
CA LYS A 104 -57.22 4.15 -22.01
C LYS A 104 -56.47 5.50 -22.00
N THR A 105 -55.79 6.00 -23.03
CA THR A 105 -55.93 5.98 -24.51
C THR A 105 -54.65 6.70 -25.03
N SER A 106 -53.79 6.22 -25.94
CA SER A 106 -53.88 5.93 -27.38
C SER A 106 -52.94 6.84 -28.21
N SER A 107 -52.29 6.22 -29.20
CA SER A 107 -51.51 6.77 -30.34
C SER A 107 -50.09 7.29 -30.06
N GLY A 108 -49.01 6.87 -30.75
CA GLY A 108 -48.82 5.85 -31.79
C GLY A 108 -47.43 6.00 -32.44
N LYS A 109 -46.75 4.86 -32.69
CA LYS A 109 -45.67 4.57 -33.68
C LYS A 109 -44.34 5.39 -33.60
N SER A 110 -43.14 4.84 -33.77
CA SER A 110 -42.66 3.49 -34.13
C SER A 110 -41.12 3.42 -34.08
N SER A 111 -40.60 2.27 -33.64
CA SER A 111 -39.40 1.51 -34.11
C SER A 111 -38.01 2.17 -34.26
N ASP A 112 -37.08 1.65 -33.46
CA ASP A 112 -35.61 1.44 -33.58
C ASP A 112 -35.05 1.21 -35.02
N PRO A 113 -33.71 1.21 -35.32
CA PRO A 113 -32.57 0.91 -34.43
C PRO A 113 -31.20 1.63 -34.69
N VAL A 114 -30.20 1.31 -33.84
CA VAL A 114 -28.74 1.17 -34.09
C VAL A 114 -27.74 2.23 -33.57
N LYS A 115 -26.75 1.68 -32.84
CA LYS A 115 -25.39 2.15 -32.42
C LYS A 115 -25.29 3.14 -31.26
N THR A 116 -24.34 3.09 -30.33
CA THR A 116 -23.30 2.15 -29.86
C THR A 116 -22.44 3.02 -28.94
N GLU A 117 -22.24 2.54 -27.72
CA GLU A 117 -21.07 2.77 -26.87
C GLU A 117 -20.84 4.09 -26.10
N LEU A 118 -20.38 3.83 -24.86
CA LEU A 118 -19.49 4.63 -24.00
C LEU A 118 -20.13 5.74 -23.15
N SER A 119 -20.88 5.31 -22.13
CA SER A 119 -21.00 6.09 -20.89
C SER A 119 -19.96 5.59 -19.89
N GLN A 120 -18.92 6.42 -19.74
CA GLN A 120 -17.85 6.32 -18.76
C GLN A 120 -18.44 6.32 -17.33
N ASP A 121 -18.30 5.22 -16.61
CA ASP A 121 -18.40 5.22 -15.16
C ASP A 121 -17.02 5.56 -14.58
N SER A 122 -16.83 6.85 -14.34
CA SER A 122 -15.67 7.39 -13.63
C SER A 122 -15.91 7.24 -12.13
N SER A 123 -15.58 6.07 -11.57
CA SER A 123 -15.61 5.86 -10.13
C SER A 123 -14.20 5.65 -9.55
N LYS A 124 -13.77 6.70 -8.82
CA LYS A 124 -12.76 6.72 -7.74
C LYS A 124 -11.29 6.53 -8.14
N GLN A 125 -10.63 7.67 -8.36
CA GLN A 125 -9.19 7.83 -8.13
C GLN A 125 -8.89 7.65 -6.63
N THR A 126 -8.74 6.41 -6.17
CA THR A 126 -7.91 6.14 -4.99
C THR A 126 -6.47 6.41 -5.41
N SER A 127 -5.75 7.24 -4.66
CA SER A 127 -4.38 7.58 -5.00
C SER A 127 -3.55 6.29 -5.13
N PHE A 128 -2.81 6.12 -6.24
CA PHE A 128 -1.97 4.94 -6.45
C PHE A 128 -0.93 4.75 -5.33
N ASP A 129 -0.57 5.83 -4.62
CA ASP A 129 0.28 5.81 -3.43
C ASP A 129 -0.36 5.12 -2.21
N GLU A 130 -1.69 5.16 -2.07
CA GLU A 130 -2.41 4.39 -1.04
C GLU A 130 -2.39 2.90 -1.35
N PHE A 131 -2.49 2.55 -2.63
CA PHE A 131 -2.41 1.15 -3.07
C PHE A 131 -1.00 0.58 -2.88
N ALA A 132 0.05 1.37 -3.16
CA ALA A 132 1.44 0.97 -2.94
C ALA A 132 1.79 0.72 -1.45
N LYS A 133 1.08 1.39 -0.54
CA LYS A 133 1.18 1.22 0.91
C LYS A 133 0.26 0.15 1.48
N ASN A 134 -0.59 -0.46 0.65
CA ASN A 134 -1.45 -1.54 1.09
C ASN A 134 -0.61 -2.80 1.33
N GLU A 135 -0.66 -3.30 2.56
CA GLU A 135 0.02 -4.52 3.00
C GLU A 135 -0.42 -5.73 2.17
N GLU A 136 -1.69 -5.80 1.78
CA GLU A 136 -2.25 -6.87 0.94
C GLU A 136 -1.60 -6.91 -0.45
N PHE A 137 -1.34 -5.75 -1.06
CA PHE A 137 -0.67 -5.66 -2.37
C PHE A 137 0.79 -6.11 -2.27
N THR A 138 1.48 -5.69 -1.21
CA THR A 138 2.88 -6.07 -0.98
C THR A 138 3.01 -7.57 -0.80
N LEU A 139 2.13 -8.18 0.01
CA LEU A 139 2.06 -9.64 0.19
C LEU A 139 1.74 -10.36 -1.13
N TRP A 140 0.83 -9.80 -1.93
CA TRP A 140 0.47 -10.35 -3.24
C TRP A 140 1.65 -10.36 -4.21
N ILE A 141 2.38 -9.25 -4.35
CA ILE A 141 3.58 -9.17 -5.18
C ILE A 141 4.69 -10.10 -4.65
N GLN A 142 4.89 -10.17 -3.34
CA GLN A 142 5.86 -11.10 -2.76
C GLN A 142 5.58 -12.55 -3.12
N LYS A 143 4.32 -12.95 -3.20
CA LYS A 143 3.93 -14.29 -3.64
C LYS A 143 4.46 -14.60 -5.05
N PHE A 144 4.39 -13.65 -5.99
CA PHE A 144 4.96 -13.85 -7.34
C PHE A 144 6.48 -13.97 -7.35
N ILE A 145 7.16 -13.23 -6.47
CA ILE A 145 8.63 -13.28 -6.32
C ILE A 145 9.04 -14.65 -5.77
N ILE A 146 8.42 -15.09 -4.67
CA ILE A 146 8.74 -16.36 -4.00
C ILE A 146 8.43 -17.55 -4.91
N GLU A 147 7.27 -17.55 -5.56
CA GLU A 147 6.90 -18.63 -6.48
C GLU A 147 7.63 -18.54 -7.82
N ASN A 148 8.40 -17.46 -8.06
CA ASN A 148 9.16 -17.22 -9.28
C ASN A 148 8.28 -17.40 -10.54
N ARG A 149 7.02 -16.94 -10.45
CA ARG A 149 5.99 -17.11 -11.48
C ARG A 149 6.28 -16.25 -12.70
N LEU A 150 5.93 -16.77 -13.87
CA LEU A 150 6.02 -16.03 -15.12
C LEU A 150 4.74 -15.20 -15.31
N VAL A 151 4.90 -13.88 -15.40
CA VAL A 151 3.80 -12.94 -15.53
C VAL A 151 4.01 -12.08 -16.77
N ARG A 152 2.95 -11.78 -17.51
CA ARG A 152 2.97 -10.79 -18.58
C ARG A 152 2.60 -9.43 -18.01
N LEU A 153 3.58 -8.55 -17.93
CA LEU A 153 3.40 -7.19 -17.42
C LEU A 153 2.94 -6.28 -18.55
N LEU A 154 1.82 -5.59 -18.36
CA LEU A 154 1.35 -4.56 -19.28
C LEU A 154 1.76 -3.19 -18.71
N VAL A 155 2.67 -2.49 -19.40
CA VAL A 155 3.18 -1.19 -18.96
C VAL A 155 2.84 -0.09 -19.96
N HIS A 156 2.58 1.11 -19.46
CA HIS A 156 2.54 2.34 -20.24
C HIS A 156 3.84 3.10 -20.05
N ARG A 157 4.69 3.13 -21.09
CA ARG A 157 5.99 3.82 -21.02
C ARG A 157 6.19 4.64 -22.28
N LYS A 158 6.52 5.93 -22.11
CA LYS A 158 6.77 6.88 -23.21
C LYS A 158 5.60 6.99 -24.21
N GLY A 159 4.36 6.85 -23.75
CA GLY A 159 3.17 6.98 -24.60
C GLY A 159 2.76 5.69 -25.32
N GLU A 160 3.54 4.62 -25.24
CA GLU A 160 3.22 3.32 -25.84
C GLU A 160 2.87 2.28 -24.76
N ARG A 161 1.95 1.38 -25.08
CA ARG A 161 1.64 0.23 -24.24
C ARG A 161 2.53 -0.93 -24.64
N MET A 162 3.36 -1.41 -23.73
CA MET A 162 4.22 -2.57 -23.96
C MET A 162 3.75 -3.74 -23.12
N SER A 163 3.78 -4.94 -23.71
CA SER A 163 3.44 -6.18 -23.02
C SER A 163 4.68 -7.05 -22.94
N ILE A 164 5.13 -7.33 -21.72
CA ILE A 164 6.44 -7.91 -21.46
C ILE A 164 6.29 -9.21 -20.65
N PRO A 165 6.69 -10.38 -21.18
CA PRO A 165 6.78 -11.60 -20.37
C PRO A 165 7.98 -11.51 -19.43
N CYS A 166 7.71 -11.65 -18.14
CA CYS A 166 8.72 -11.36 -17.13
C CYS A 166 8.56 -12.13 -15.83
N ARG A 167 9.62 -12.08 -15.02
CA ARG A 167 9.64 -12.54 -13.64
C ARG A 167 9.91 -11.35 -12.74
N ILE A 168 9.12 -11.21 -11.69
CA ILE A 168 9.29 -10.13 -10.71
C ILE A 168 10.47 -10.52 -9.81
N LEU A 169 11.45 -9.62 -9.69
CA LEU A 169 12.64 -9.84 -8.86
C LEU A 169 12.48 -9.21 -7.48
N ASN A 170 12.02 -7.96 -7.43
CA ASN A 170 11.90 -7.20 -6.20
C ASN A 170 10.84 -6.10 -6.34
N TYR A 171 10.21 -5.74 -5.23
CA TYR A 171 9.34 -4.57 -5.11
C TYR A 171 9.83 -3.70 -3.95
N MET A 172 10.03 -2.43 -4.23
CA MET A 172 10.41 -1.39 -3.29
C MET A 172 9.20 -0.52 -3.00
N SER A 173 8.64 -0.63 -1.79
CA SER A 173 7.42 0.09 -1.39
C SER A 173 7.65 1.57 -1.06
N ASP A 174 8.88 1.94 -0.72
CA ASP A 174 9.31 3.33 -0.48
C ASP A 174 9.32 4.16 -1.76
N THR A 175 9.78 3.56 -2.86
CA THR A 175 9.91 4.20 -4.18
C THR A 175 8.83 3.75 -5.17
N SER A 176 7.87 2.93 -4.72
CA SER A 176 6.81 2.32 -5.54
C SER A 176 7.35 1.75 -6.86
N THR A 177 8.48 1.03 -6.77
CA THR A 177 9.26 0.61 -7.94
C THR A 177 9.45 -0.91 -7.95
N ILE A 178 9.20 -1.53 -9.09
CA ILE A 178 9.34 -2.97 -9.30
C ILE A 178 10.53 -3.25 -10.23
N ASN A 179 11.41 -4.14 -9.78
CA ASN A 179 12.48 -4.71 -10.59
C ASN A 179 12.00 -6.02 -11.21
N VAL A 180 12.17 -6.11 -12.52
CA VAL A 180 11.56 -7.15 -13.35
C VAL A 180 12.60 -7.71 -14.31
N TYR A 181 12.73 -9.03 -14.39
CA TYR A 181 13.54 -9.70 -15.40
C TYR A 181 12.71 -9.99 -16.65
N HIS A 182 13.04 -9.36 -17.77
CA HIS A 182 12.47 -9.67 -19.08
C HIS A 182 13.03 -10.98 -19.60
N VAL A 183 12.16 -11.94 -19.92
CA VAL A 183 12.59 -13.29 -20.33
C VAL A 183 13.22 -13.30 -21.71
N ASP A 184 12.59 -12.65 -22.69
CA ASP A 184 13.09 -12.66 -24.08
C ASP A 184 14.37 -11.84 -24.26
N GLU A 185 14.39 -10.60 -23.76
CA GLU A 185 15.54 -9.71 -23.88
C GLU A 185 16.68 -10.03 -22.91
N LYS A 186 16.43 -10.91 -21.93
CA LYS A 186 17.38 -11.29 -20.87
C LYS A 186 17.97 -10.10 -20.12
N ARG A 187 17.13 -9.11 -19.83
CA ARG A 187 17.50 -7.84 -19.20
C ARG A 187 16.63 -7.55 -18.00
N VAL A 188 17.20 -6.87 -17.02
CA VAL A 188 16.46 -6.36 -15.87
C VAL A 188 15.96 -4.96 -16.21
N TYR A 189 14.66 -4.76 -16.01
CA TYR A 189 14.00 -3.48 -16.10
C TYR A 189 13.52 -3.04 -14.72
N ASN A 190 13.44 -1.73 -14.59
CA ASN A 190 12.91 -1.06 -13.42
C ASN A 190 11.72 -0.22 -13.88
N PHE A 191 10.55 -0.50 -13.30
CA PHE A 191 9.30 0.19 -13.61
C PHE A 191 8.72 0.78 -12.34
N ARG A 192 8.14 1.96 -12.47
CA ARG A 192 7.33 2.52 -11.37
C ARG A 192 5.94 1.94 -11.42
N LEU A 193 5.28 1.85 -10.26
CA LEU A 193 3.96 1.26 -10.14
C LEU A 193 2.91 2.00 -10.98
N ASN A 194 3.05 3.32 -11.14
CA ASN A 194 2.19 4.14 -12.00
C ASN A 194 2.36 3.88 -13.51
N GLU A 195 3.47 3.25 -13.91
CA GLU A 195 3.71 2.84 -15.29
C GLU A 195 3.08 1.48 -15.58
N ILE A 196 2.63 0.76 -14.56
CA ILE A 196 2.05 -0.58 -14.70
C ILE A 196 0.54 -0.44 -14.81
N ILE A 197 -0.02 -1.01 -15.87
CA ILE A 197 -1.46 -1.06 -16.12
C ILE A 197 -2.04 -2.33 -15.49
N ASP A 198 -1.42 -3.49 -15.75
CA ASP A 198 -1.95 -4.78 -15.33
C ASP A 198 -0.87 -5.89 -15.28
N PHE A 199 -1.17 -6.95 -14.52
CA PHE A 199 -0.38 -8.18 -14.39
C PHE A 199 -1.21 -9.37 -14.88
N ILE A 200 -0.88 -9.90 -16.06
CA ILE A 200 -1.59 -11.04 -16.64
C ILE A 200 -0.81 -12.31 -16.34
N ASP A 201 -1.41 -13.20 -15.56
CA ASP A 201 -0.81 -14.51 -15.23
C ASP A 201 -0.77 -15.40 -16.48
N ILE A 202 0.40 -15.97 -16.76
CA ILE A 202 0.57 -16.93 -17.86
C ILE A 202 0.62 -18.31 -17.21
N LYS A 203 -0.55 -18.95 -17.10
CA LYS A 203 -0.66 -20.35 -16.67
C LYS A 203 -0.05 -21.31 -17.68
#